data_AF-A0A0A2C8Z7-F1
#
_entry.id   AF-A0A0A2C8Z7-F1
#
_cell.length_a   1.000
_cell.length_b   1.000
_cell.length_c   1.000
_cell.angle_alpha   90.00
_cell.angle_beta   90.00
_cell.angle_gamma   90.00
#
_symmetry.space_group_name_H-M   'P 1'
#
loop_
_entity.id
_entity.type
_entity.pdbx_description
1 polymer ?
#
loop_
_entity_poly.entity_id
_entity_poly.type
_entity_poly.pdbx_seq_one_letter_code
_entity_poly.pdbx_strand_id
1 'polypeptide(L)'
;MTFKTIKSICFSCFALLLIFYPSKIDALSPDWVAVPKSQYGEQLWDKNSVQKNQDGSIRVFSKFIPKSTTDITQDILYTMDVNCSENSFRDVAVGAKEFNEFKNQDSEWKDPNGDKLILGVIDQVCTFGN
;
A
#
# COMPACT_ATOMS: atom_id res chain seq x y z
N MET A 1 27.08 -34.77 -34.20
CA MET A 1 25.93 -34.40 -33.36
C MET A 1 24.87 -33.80 -34.28
N THR A 2 23.66 -34.37 -34.35
CA THR A 2 22.65 -33.97 -35.36
C THR A 2 22.00 -32.63 -34.99
N PHE A 3 21.56 -31.87 -35.99
CA PHE A 3 20.99 -30.51 -35.83
C PHE A 3 19.84 -30.43 -34.81
N LYS A 4 19.09 -31.53 -34.64
CA LYS A 4 18.02 -31.68 -33.62
C LYS A 4 18.56 -31.69 -32.18
N THR A 5 19.72 -32.32 -31.94
CA THR A 5 20.34 -32.39 -30.62
C THR A 5 20.85 -31.03 -30.18
N ILE A 6 21.39 -30.24 -31.11
CA ILE A 6 21.89 -28.88 -30.84
C ILE A 6 20.73 -27.93 -30.48
N LYS A 7 19.60 -28.00 -31.20
CA LYS A 7 18.39 -27.24 -30.86
C LYS A 7 17.83 -27.60 -29.47
N SER A 8 17.79 -28.88 -29.13
CA SER A 8 17.30 -29.36 -27.83
C SER A 8 18.17 -28.87 -26.67
N ILE A 9 19.50 -28.91 -26.84
CA ILE A 9 20.47 -28.42 -25.84
C ILE A 9 20.36 -26.90 -25.67
N CYS A 10 20.24 -26.14 -26.76
CA CYS A 10 20.03 -24.69 -26.69
C CYS A 10 18.75 -24.32 -25.95
N PHE A 11 17.65 -25.04 -26.21
CA PHE A 11 16.37 -24.78 -25.56
C PHE A 11 16.43 -25.07 -24.06
N SER A 12 17.09 -26.18 -23.66
CA SER A 12 17.31 -26.51 -22.25
C SER A 12 18.23 -25.49 -21.55
N CYS A 13 19.30 -25.01 -22.19
CA CYS A 13 20.14 -23.96 -21.62
C CYS A 13 19.40 -22.63 -21.44
N PHE A 14 18.55 -22.25 -22.41
CA PHE A 14 17.76 -21.04 -22.32
C PHE A 14 16.70 -21.12 -21.20
N ALA A 15 16.04 -22.27 -21.06
CA ALA A 15 15.12 -22.51 -19.97
C ALA A 15 15.83 -22.46 -18.59
N LEU A 16 17.05 -23.00 -18.49
CA LEU A 16 17.86 -22.92 -17.27
C LEU A 16 18.21 -21.47 -16.91
N LEU A 17 18.57 -20.64 -17.89
CA LEU A 17 18.89 -19.22 -17.66
C LEU A 17 17.69 -18.45 -17.07
N LEU A 18 16.46 -18.72 -17.51
CA LEU A 18 15.27 -18.06 -16.96
C LEU A 18 15.02 -18.41 -15.48
N ILE A 19 15.45 -19.59 -15.02
CA ILE A 19 15.29 -20.03 -13.63
C ILE A 19 16.36 -19.42 -12.72
N PHE A 20 17.59 -19.26 -13.21
CA PHE A 20 18.71 -18.75 -12.41
C PHE A 20 18.83 -17.22 -12.38
N TYR A 21 18.08 -16.51 -13.21
CA TYR A 21 18.04 -15.05 -13.24
C TYR A 21 16.61 -14.54 -13.01
N PRO A 22 16.06 -14.67 -11.79
CA PRO A 22 14.83 -13.98 -11.46
C PRO A 22 15.06 -12.48 -11.67
N SER A 23 14.18 -11.86 -12.46
CA SER A 23 14.18 -10.40 -12.58
C SER A 23 13.95 -9.83 -11.18
N LYS A 24 14.83 -8.94 -10.71
CA LYS A 24 14.55 -8.19 -9.49
C LYS A 24 13.27 -7.40 -9.75
N ILE A 25 12.21 -7.73 -9.03
CA ILE A 25 11.00 -6.94 -9.01
C ILE A 25 11.29 -5.85 -7.98
N ASP A 26 11.74 -4.69 -8.46
CA ASP A 26 11.80 -3.51 -7.60
C ASP A 26 10.36 -3.11 -7.27
N ALA A 27 9.96 -3.35 -6.02
CA ALA A 27 8.75 -2.72 -5.51
C ALA A 27 8.94 -1.20 -5.63
N LEU A 28 7.99 -0.51 -6.27
CA LEU A 28 8.02 0.95 -6.36
C LEU A 28 8.21 1.52 -4.96
N SER A 29 9.21 2.38 -4.79
CA SER A 29 9.44 3.07 -3.53
C SER A 29 8.19 3.88 -3.15
N PRO A 30 7.79 3.91 -1.88
CA PRO A 30 6.66 4.72 -1.45
C PRO A 30 6.85 6.20 -1.81
N ASP A 31 5.81 6.82 -2.35
CA ASP A 31 5.73 8.26 -2.61
C ASP A 31 4.82 8.90 -1.55
N TRP A 32 5.42 9.21 -0.40
CA TRP A 32 4.69 9.68 0.78
C TRP A 32 4.20 11.12 0.62
N VAL A 33 2.89 11.31 0.74
CA VAL A 33 2.23 12.61 0.78
C VAL A 33 1.72 12.87 2.19
N ALA A 34 2.10 14.01 2.77
CA ALA A 34 1.69 14.39 4.12
C ALA A 34 0.36 15.15 4.14
N VAL A 35 -0.47 14.86 5.14
CA VAL A 35 -1.65 15.66 5.46
C VAL A 35 -1.29 16.75 6.49
N PRO A 36 -2.14 17.78 6.68
CA PRO A 36 -1.92 18.78 7.73
C PRO A 36 -1.78 18.13 9.12
N LYS A 37 -0.71 18.50 9.84
CA LYS A 37 -0.40 17.94 11.16
C LYS A 37 -1.49 18.24 12.19
N SER A 38 -1.65 17.37 13.17
CA SER A 38 -2.53 17.57 14.32
C SER A 38 -1.72 17.68 15.62
N GLN A 39 -2.42 17.92 16.74
CA GLN A 39 -1.77 17.88 18.06
C GLN A 39 -1.25 16.49 18.44
N TYR A 40 -1.74 15.44 17.78
CA TYR A 40 -1.40 14.04 18.05
C TYR A 40 -0.21 13.54 17.22
N GLY A 41 0.10 14.21 16.11
CA GLY A 41 1.19 13.81 15.22
C GLY A 41 0.94 14.16 13.76
N GLU A 42 1.48 13.33 12.89
CA GLU A 42 1.42 13.46 11.44
C GLU A 42 0.82 12.19 10.82
N GLN A 43 0.20 12.34 9.66
CA GLN A 43 -0.25 11.22 8.86
C GLN A 43 0.25 11.42 7.43
N LEU A 44 0.77 10.36 6.84
CA LEU A 44 1.17 10.31 5.44
C LEU A 44 0.41 9.20 4.72
N TRP A 45 0.22 9.33 3.43
CA TRP A 45 -0.31 8.27 2.56
C TRP A 45 0.61 8.09 1.36
N ASP A 46 0.72 6.86 0.86
CA ASP A 46 1.59 6.52 -0.27
C ASP A 46 0.81 6.62 -1.58
N LYS A 47 1.19 7.58 -2.41
CA LYS A 47 0.55 7.82 -3.71
C LYS A 47 0.71 6.65 -4.68
N ASN A 48 1.82 5.91 -4.60
CA ASN A 48 2.07 4.75 -5.45
C ASN A 48 1.26 3.51 -5.04
N SER A 49 0.65 3.53 -3.85
CA SER A 49 -0.17 2.42 -3.33
C SER A 49 -1.66 2.51 -3.68
N VAL A 50 -2.09 3.62 -4.31
CA VAL A 50 -3.51 3.89 -4.55
C VAL A 50 -4.09 2.88 -5.54
N GLN A 51 -5.13 2.18 -5.11
CA GLN A 51 -5.84 1.17 -5.90
C GLN A 51 -7.35 1.30 -5.73
N LYS A 52 -8.10 1.35 -6.83
CA LYS A 52 -9.58 1.33 -6.77
C LYS A 52 -10.08 -0.10 -6.58
N ASN A 53 -10.93 -0.29 -5.57
CA ASN A 53 -11.62 -1.55 -5.29
C ASN A 53 -12.86 -1.72 -6.18
N GLN A 54 -13.38 -2.95 -6.25
CA GLN A 54 -14.57 -3.28 -7.05
C GLN A 54 -15.84 -2.56 -6.56
N ASP A 55 -15.94 -2.31 -5.25
CA ASP A 55 -17.04 -1.55 -4.64
C ASP A 55 -16.93 -0.03 -4.87
N GLY A 56 -15.88 0.43 -5.57
CA GLY A 56 -15.62 1.83 -5.85
C GLY A 56 -14.83 2.56 -4.78
N SER A 57 -14.57 1.95 -3.62
CA SER A 57 -13.67 2.52 -2.60
C SER A 57 -12.23 2.56 -3.09
N ILE A 58 -11.40 3.40 -2.47
CA ILE A 58 -9.99 3.55 -2.79
C ILE A 58 -9.16 2.93 -1.67
N ARG A 59 -8.36 1.92 -2.01
CA ARG A 59 -7.34 1.37 -1.13
C ARG A 59 -6.08 2.20 -1.18
N VAL A 60 -5.48 2.47 -0.03
CA VAL A 60 -4.24 3.24 0.11
C VAL A 60 -3.42 2.76 1.31
N PHE A 61 -2.10 2.83 1.21
CA PHE A 61 -1.17 2.62 2.31
C PHE A 61 -0.92 3.94 3.03
N SER A 62 -0.97 3.94 4.36
CA SER A 62 -0.79 5.15 5.16
C SER A 62 0.10 4.90 6.38
N LYS A 63 0.64 5.98 6.94
CA LYS A 63 1.58 5.96 8.04
C LYS A 63 1.22 7.04 9.04
N PHE A 64 0.95 6.65 10.28
CA PHE A 64 0.84 7.55 11.40
C PHE A 64 2.20 7.72 12.07
N ILE A 65 2.62 8.96 12.28
CA ILE A 65 3.83 9.32 13.02
C ILE A 65 3.40 10.09 14.28
N PRO A 66 3.55 9.51 15.48
CA PRO A 66 3.14 10.17 16.71
C PRO A 66 4.00 11.42 16.99
N LYS A 67 3.40 12.47 17.57
CA LYS A 67 4.11 13.71 17.93
C LYS A 67 5.33 13.49 18.84
N SER A 68 5.26 12.47 19.70
CA SER A 68 6.35 12.09 20.58
C SER A 68 6.69 10.63 20.34
N THR A 69 7.87 10.39 19.79
CA THR A 69 8.42 9.05 19.59
C THR A 69 9.21 8.67 20.84
N THR A 70 8.85 7.56 21.47
CA THR A 70 9.65 6.85 22.48
C THR A 70 9.97 5.46 21.93
N ASP A 71 10.80 4.67 22.62
CA ASP A 71 11.03 3.26 22.22
C ASP A 71 9.73 2.44 22.12
N ILE A 72 8.65 2.90 22.77
CA ILE A 72 7.32 2.28 22.81
C ILE A 72 6.37 2.93 21.78
N THR A 73 6.64 4.16 21.33
CA THR A 73 5.77 4.92 20.41
C THR A 73 6.43 4.99 19.04
N GLN A 74 6.14 3.98 18.21
CA GLN A 74 6.66 3.85 16.85
C GLN A 74 5.63 4.28 15.81
N ASP A 75 6.10 4.53 14.59
CA ASP A 75 5.23 4.76 13.43
C ASP A 75 4.31 3.55 13.24
N ILE A 76 3.04 3.83 12.93
CA ILE A 76 2.05 2.78 12.65
C ILE A 76 1.69 2.85 11.18
N LEU A 77 1.87 1.74 10.49
CA LEU A 77 1.50 1.59 9.09
C LEU A 77 0.11 0.97 8.97
N TYR A 78 -0.68 1.47 8.03
CA TYR A 78 -2.04 1.03 7.78
C TYR A 78 -2.25 0.73 6.30
N THR A 79 -3.01 -0.32 6.00
CA THR A 79 -3.71 -0.41 4.72
C THR A 79 -5.15 0.03 4.98
N MET A 80 -5.60 1.08 4.30
CA MET A 80 -6.92 1.66 4.48
C MET A 80 -7.73 1.49 3.20
N ASP A 81 -9.04 1.28 3.33
CA ASP A 81 -9.99 1.58 2.25
C ASP A 81 -10.74 2.87 2.60
N VAL A 82 -10.93 3.73 1.60
CA VAL A 82 -11.57 5.04 1.71
C VAL A 82 -12.80 5.07 0.81
N ASN A 83 -13.95 5.42 1.38
CA ASN A 83 -15.18 5.66 0.63
C ASN A 83 -15.37 7.18 0.46
N CYS A 84 -15.09 7.67 -0.73
CA CYS A 84 -15.19 9.10 -1.07
C CYS A 84 -16.61 9.64 -1.09
N SER A 85 -17.61 8.79 -1.31
CA SER A 85 -19.02 9.20 -1.36
C SER A 85 -19.60 9.42 0.02
N GLU A 86 -19.20 8.58 0.98
CA GLU A 86 -19.71 8.59 2.35
C GLU A 86 -18.76 9.28 3.34
N ASN A 87 -17.58 9.73 2.87
CA ASN A 87 -16.52 10.30 3.70
C ASN A 87 -16.15 9.39 4.89
N SER A 88 -16.06 8.08 4.62
CA SER A 88 -15.79 7.05 5.61
C SER A 88 -14.54 6.23 5.24
N PHE A 89 -13.99 5.52 6.22
CA PHE A 89 -12.78 4.70 6.02
C PHE A 89 -12.87 3.39 6.79
N ARG A 90 -12.05 2.41 6.42
CA ARG A 90 -11.80 1.20 7.23
C ARG A 90 -10.33 0.84 7.23
N ASP A 91 -9.84 0.36 8.36
CA ASP A 91 -8.48 -0.13 8.49
C ASP A 91 -8.45 -1.61 8.10
N VAL A 92 -8.07 -1.89 6.86
CA VAL A 92 -7.93 -3.26 6.34
C VAL A 92 -6.77 -3.97 7.01
N ALA A 93 -5.69 -3.24 7.33
CA ALA A 93 -4.52 -3.75 8.03
C ALA A 93 -3.98 -2.67 8.98
N VAL A 94 -3.50 -3.06 10.17
CA VAL A 94 -2.81 -2.20 11.13
C VAL A 94 -1.47 -2.84 11.49
N GLY A 95 -0.39 -2.05 11.49
CA GLY A 95 0.97 -2.54 11.77
C GLY A 95 1.57 -3.37 10.62
N ALA A 96 0.99 -3.31 9.42
CA ALA A 96 1.53 -3.99 8.25
C ALA A 96 2.87 -3.36 7.84
N LYS A 97 3.88 -4.17 7.53
CA LYS A 97 5.17 -3.68 7.01
C LYS A 97 5.08 -3.37 5.52
N GLU A 98 4.19 -4.06 4.83
CA GLU A 98 3.96 -3.93 3.40
C GLU A 98 2.48 -3.70 3.07
N PHE A 99 2.22 -3.08 1.93
CA PHE A 99 0.87 -2.94 1.40
C PHE A 99 0.24 -4.32 1.21
N ASN A 100 -0.96 -4.54 1.78
CA ASN A 100 -1.71 -5.79 1.69
C ASN A 100 -1.16 -7.01 2.48
N GLU A 101 -0.23 -6.85 3.42
CA GLU A 101 0.33 -7.98 4.21
C GLU A 101 -0.74 -8.73 5.04
N PHE A 102 -1.64 -7.98 5.70
CA PHE A 102 -2.72 -8.53 6.53
C PHE A 102 -4.06 -7.96 6.11
N LYS A 103 -4.82 -8.67 5.25
CA LYS A 103 -6.14 -8.19 4.82
C LYS A 103 -7.23 -8.67 5.77
N ASN A 104 -7.72 -7.78 6.64
CA ASN A 104 -9.01 -7.98 7.27
C ASN A 104 -10.12 -7.52 6.31
N GLN A 105 -10.76 -8.49 5.64
CA GLN A 105 -11.87 -8.21 4.72
C GLN A 105 -13.17 -7.83 5.46
N ASP A 106 -13.25 -8.15 6.75
CA ASP A 106 -14.42 -7.89 7.60
C ASP A 106 -14.27 -6.59 8.40
N SER A 107 -13.32 -5.72 8.03
CA SER A 107 -13.13 -4.44 8.71
C SER A 107 -14.33 -3.52 8.45
N GLU A 108 -14.96 -3.07 9.54
CA GLU A 108 -16.13 -2.20 9.50
C GLU A 108 -15.76 -0.79 9.01
N TRP A 109 -16.68 -0.17 8.25
CA TRP A 109 -16.59 1.24 7.90
C TRP A 109 -16.77 2.12 9.13
N LYS A 110 -15.95 3.16 9.24
CA LYS A 110 -15.89 4.10 10.36
C LYS A 110 -16.07 5.53 9.86
N ASP A 111 -16.79 6.31 10.65
CA ASP A 111 -16.80 7.77 10.54
C ASP A 111 -15.48 8.32 11.12
N PRO A 112 -14.79 9.27 10.47
CA PRO A 112 -13.57 9.88 11.00
C PRO A 112 -13.81 10.67 12.30
N ASN A 113 -15.05 10.97 12.68
CA ASN A 113 -15.47 11.59 13.93
C ASN A 113 -14.70 12.89 14.25
N GLY A 114 -14.37 13.67 13.21
CA GLY A 114 -13.62 14.92 13.34
C GLY A 114 -12.10 14.75 13.47
N ASP A 115 -11.57 13.53 13.36
CA ASP A 115 -10.11 13.30 13.28
C ASP A 115 -9.55 13.98 12.04
N LYS A 116 -8.80 15.07 12.25
CA LYS A 116 -8.24 15.90 11.18
C LYS A 116 -7.18 15.17 10.35
N LEU A 117 -6.48 14.19 10.92
CA LEU A 117 -5.48 13.41 10.19
C LEU A 117 -6.17 12.47 9.20
N ILE A 118 -7.17 11.73 9.68
CA ILE A 118 -7.94 10.81 8.82
C ILE A 118 -8.75 11.57 7.78
N LEU A 119 -9.42 12.67 8.17
CA LEU A 119 -10.12 13.56 7.22
C LEU A 119 -9.16 14.09 6.15
N GLY A 120 -7.93 14.46 6.52
CA GLY A 120 -6.92 14.90 5.58
C GLY A 120 -6.49 13.81 4.59
N VAL A 121 -6.41 12.55 5.05
CA VAL A 121 -6.14 11.42 4.14
C VAL A 121 -7.30 11.22 3.18
N ILE A 122 -8.54 11.21 3.67
CA ILE A 122 -9.73 11.02 2.84
C ILE A 122 -9.80 12.10 1.76
N ASP A 123 -9.70 13.37 2.13
CA ASP A 123 -9.76 14.51 1.20
C ASP A 123 -8.70 14.42 0.09
N GLN A 124 -7.44 14.20 0.46
CA GLN A 124 -6.34 14.13 -0.49
C GLN A 124 -6.41 12.90 -1.39
N VAL A 125 -6.73 11.72 -0.84
CA VAL A 125 -6.84 10.47 -1.61
C VAL A 125 -8.03 10.53 -2.57
N CYS A 126 -9.17 11.05 -2.13
CA CYS A 126 -10.35 11.20 -2.98
C CYS A 126 -10.14 12.25 -4.08
N THR A 127 -9.37 13.30 -3.83
CA THR A 127 -8.97 14.27 -4.86
C THR A 127 -8.01 13.64 -5.88
N PHE A 128 -7.11 12.76 -5.44
CA PHE A 128 -6.13 12.12 -6.31
C PHE A 128 -6.72 10.97 -7.15
N GLY A 129 -7.62 10.18 -6.58
CA GLY A 129 -8.20 8.99 -7.23
C GLY A 129 -9.44 9.24 -8.09
N ASN A 130 -9.89 10.50 -8.19
CA ASN A 130 -10.99 10.92 -9.07
C ASN A 130 -10.50 11.46 -10.42
#